data_AF-A0A7H4LY10-F1
#
_entry.id   AF-A0A7H4LY10-F1
#
_cell.length_a   1.000
_cell.length_b   1.000
_cell.length_c   1.000
_cell.angle_alpha   90.00
_cell.angle_beta   90.00
_cell.angle_gamma   90.00
#
_symmetry.space_group_name_H-M   'P 1'
#
loop_
_entity.id
_entity.type
_entity.pdbx_description
1 polymer ?
#
loop_
_entity_poly.entity_id
_entity_poly.type
_entity_poly.pdbx_seq_one_letter_code
_entity_poly.pdbx_strand_id
1 'polypeptide(L)' 'MMLSFYQAVRAGEMPSASSRRFASFYEGAGVMYIIAAIVKSHQQQRWVKVER' A
#
# COMPACT_ATOMS: atom_id res chain seq x y z
N MET A 1 9.00 11.20 3.22
CA MET A 1 8.61 9.88 2.68
C MET A 1 9.83 9.15 2.10
N MET A 2 10.36 9.53 0.93
CA MET A 2 11.50 8.82 0.31
C MET A 2 12.79 8.86 1.14
N LEU A 3 13.12 9.99 1.77
CA LEU A 3 14.29 10.08 2.65
C LEU A 3 14.25 9.06 3.80
N SER A 4 13.10 8.91 4.47
CA SER A 4 12.91 7.96 5.57
C SER A 4 13.02 6.51 5.10
N PHE A 5 12.57 6.21 3.87
CA PHE A 5 12.76 4.90 3.25
C PHE A 5 14.25 4.61 3.02
N TYR A 6 14.99 5.53 2.41
CA TYR A 6 16.42 5.33 2.16
C TYR A 6 17.24 5.25 3.45
N GLN A 7 16.85 5.98 4.50
CA GLN A 7 17.47 5.87 5.83
C GLN A 7 17.26 4.48 6.43
N ALA A 8 16.04 3.93 6.37
CA ALA A 8 15.75 2.56 6.82
C ALA A 8 16.55 1.52 6.04
N VAL A 9 16.62 1.65 4.71
CA VAL A 9 17.43 0.77 3.86
C VAL A 9 18.92 0.87 4.22
N ARG A 10 19.45 2.08 4.41
CA ARG A 10 20.84 2.29 4.83
C ARG A 10 21.14 1.67 6.19
N ALA A 11 20.19 1.76 7.13
CA ALA A 11 20.32 1.15 8.46
C ALA A 11 20.17 -0.38 8.44
N GLY A 12 19.62 -0.95 7.36
CA GLY A 12 19.36 -2.38 7.24
C GLY A 12 18.20 -2.87 8.12
N GLU A 13 17.42 -1.96 8.69
CA GLU A 13 16.37 -2.27 9.66
C GLU A 13 15.05 -1.60 9.28
N MET A 14 13.96 -2.38 9.33
CA MET A 14 12.62 -1.87 9.09
C MET A 14 12.07 -1.23 10.36
N PRO A 15 11.71 0.07 10.35
CA PRO A 15 11.12 0.71 11.51
C PRO A 15 9.80 0.05 11.91
N SER A 16 9.48 0.13 13.20
CA SER A 16 8.18 -0.28 13.73
C SER A 16 7.04 0.45 13.01
N ALA A 17 5.86 -0.18 12.94
CA ALA A 17 4.73 0.39 12.22
C ALA A 17 4.35 1.81 12.69
N SER A 18 4.49 2.11 13.99
CA SER A 18 4.21 3.43 14.57
C SER A 18 5.23 4.51 14.20
N SER A 19 6.47 4.12 13.90
CA SER A 19 7.57 5.05 13.56
C SER A 19 7.82 5.17 12.05
N ARG A 20 7.30 4.23 11.26
CA ARG A 20 7.49 4.18 9.81
C ARG A 20 6.73 5.31 9.12
N ARG A 21 7.45 6.08 8.28
CA ARG A 21 6.91 7.20 7.50
C ARG A 21 6.85 6.89 5.99
N PHE A 22 6.74 5.61 5.65
CA PHE A 22 6.61 5.08 4.30
C PHE A 22 5.82 3.76 4.35
N ALA A 23 5.18 3.38 3.24
CA ALA A 23 4.40 2.15 3.16
C ALA A 23 5.29 0.91 3.13
N SER A 24 4.85 -0.14 3.82
CA SER A 24 5.37 -1.51 3.66
C SER A 24 4.80 -2.18 2.42
N PHE A 25 5.37 -3.34 2.07
CA PHE A 25 4.85 -4.18 1.00
C PHE A 25 3.41 -4.66 1.25
N TYR A 26 3.04 -4.96 2.50
CA TYR A 26 1.68 -5.38 2.83
C TYR A 26 0.67 -4.26 2.65
N GLU A 27 1.04 -3.03 3.00
CA GLU A 27 0.22 -1.85 2.76
C GLU A 27 0.09 -1.60 1.24
N GLY A 28 1.19 -1.72 0.50
CA GLY A 28 1.18 -1.65 -0.97
C GLY A 28 0.27 -2.71 -1.62
N ALA A 29 0.35 -3.97 -1.18
CA ALA A 29 -0.52 -5.04 -1.64
C ALA A 29 -2.00 -4.74 -1.32
N GLY A 30 -2.27 -4.20 -0.13
CA GLY A 30 -3.59 -3.70 0.26
C GLY A 30 -4.17 -2.68 -0.73
N VAL A 31 -3.35 -1.74 -1.20
CA VAL A 31 -3.76 -0.74 -2.21
C VAL A 31 -4.09 -1.40 -3.55
N MET A 32 -3.36 -2.45 -3.96
CA MET A 32 -3.63 -3.14 -5.22
C MET A 32 -5.03 -3.74 -5.28
N TYR A 33 -5.55 -4.28 -4.18
CA TYR A 33 -6.93 -4.75 -4.10
C TYR A 33 -7.96 -3.63 -4.32
N ILE A 34 -7.67 -2.42 -3.81
CA ILE A 34 -8.53 -1.25 -4.02
C ILE A 34 -8.50 -0.82 -5.49
N ILE A 35 -7.31 -0.77 -6.10
CA ILE A 35 -7.16 -0.45 -7.53
C ILE A 35 -7.92 -1.47 -8.39
N ALA A 36 -7.80 -2.76 -8.09
CA ALA A 36 -8.54 -3.81 -8.79
C ALA A 36 -10.07 -3.61 -8.65
N ALA A 37 -10.55 -3.26 -7.46
CA ALA A 37 -11.96 -2.97 -7.22
C ALA A 37 -12.42 -1.71 -7.99
N ILE A 38 -11.60 -0.66 -8.09
CA ILE A 38 -11.91 0.54 -8.87
C ILE A 38 -12.07 0.19 -10.35
N VAL A 39 -11.13 -0.57 -10.92
CA VAL A 39 -11.18 -1.00 -12.33
C VAL A 39 -12.43 -1.86 -12.58
N LYS A 40 -12.72 -2.81 -11.70
CA LYS A 40 -13.91 -3.68 -11.77
C LYS A 40 -15.22 -2.88 -11.66
N SER A 41 -15.27 -1.92 -10.74
CA SER A 41 -16.40 -1.00 -10.56
C SER A 41 -16.67 -0.20 -11.82
N HIS A 42 -15.61 0.37 -12.41
CA HIS A 42 -15.70 1.15 -13.63
C HIS A 42 -16.18 0.31 -14.81
N GLN A 43 -15.67 -0.90 -14.99
CA GLN A 43 -16.11 -1.79 -16.08
C GLN A 43 -17.58 -2.20 -15.95
N GLN A 44 -18.07 -2.40 -14.73
CA GLN A 44 -19.42 -2.90 -14.48
C GLN A 44 -20.45 -1.80 -14.19
N GLN A 45 -20.01 -0.54 -14.11
CA GLN A 45 -20.84 0.63 -13.79
C GLN A 45 -21.72 0.42 -12.55
N ARG A 46 -21.15 -0.23 -11.52
CA ARG A 46 -21.86 -0.54 -10.26
C ARG A 46 -20.90 -0.64 -9.08
N TRP A 47 -21.44 -0.50 -7.89
CA TRP A 47 -20.71 -0.78 -6.65
C TRP A 47 -20.23 -2.24 -6.60
N VAL A 48 -18.98 -2.41 -6.21
CA VAL A 48 -18.33 -3.72 -5.99
C VAL A 48 -17.64 -3.72 -4.64
N LYS A 49 -17.54 -4.89 -4.01
CA LYS A 49 -16.75 -5.06 -2.77
C LYS A 49 -15.26 -5.11 -3.13
N VAL A 50 -14.43 -4.60 -2.22
CA VAL A 50 -12.98 -4.83 -2.28
C VAL A 50 -12.72 -6.22 -1.71
N GLU A 51 -12.18 -7.11 -2.54
CA GLU A 51 -11.79 -8.48 -2.17
C GLU A 51 -10.32 -8.44 -1.69
N ARG A 52 -9.98 -9.10 -0.58
CA ARG A 52 -8.64 -9.12 0.04
C ARG A 52 -8.11 -10.55 0.08
#